data_AF-A0A0L0NAQ2-F1
#
_entry.id   AF-A0A0L0NAQ2-F1
#
_cell.length_a   1.000
_cell.length_b   1.000
_cell.length_c   1.000
_cell.angle_alpha   90.00
_cell.angle_beta   90.00
_cell.angle_gamma   90.00
#
_symmetry.space_group_name_H-M   'P 1'
#
loop_
_entity.id
_entity.type
_entity.pdbx_description
1 polymer ?
#
loop_
_entity_poly.entity_id
_entity_poly.type
_entity_poly.pdbx_seq_one_letter_code
_entity_poly.pdbx_strand_id
1 'polypeptide(L)'
;MADSTTPRDPPPGYTAAAAEHGAGPRPSGPVRRPVLPLDLPILKHLNAKRVILASASPRRKALLQQIGLTNLEIMPSTKPEDLDKGAYVLAPREDARHPGYSITSHTEETKVYFWGEDNGLPDDVIESYVKTREGADKAGGYAVQGIGGMLLVQMIEGSVDNVVGLPVRRCLSMAEKVIFRQDEDEFDEGNSDEEV
;
A
#
# COMPACT_ATOMS: atom_id res chain seq x y z
N MET A 1 -2.65 -62.48 -6.61
CA MET A 1 -3.90 -61.69 -6.55
C MET A 1 -3.55 -60.27 -6.13
N ALA A 2 -4.22 -59.31 -6.77
CA ALA A 2 -4.19 -57.85 -6.58
C ALA A 2 -2.96 -57.10 -7.12
N ASP A 3 -3.14 -56.66 -8.36
CA ASP A 3 -2.36 -55.69 -9.12
C ASP A 3 -2.75 -54.27 -8.66
N SER A 4 -1.77 -53.40 -8.38
CA SER A 4 -1.95 -52.06 -7.79
C SER A 4 -1.28 -51.02 -8.68
N THR A 5 -1.92 -50.73 -9.81
CA THR A 5 -1.48 -49.72 -10.77
C THR A 5 -1.98 -48.34 -10.33
N THR A 6 -1.15 -47.57 -9.63
CA THR A 6 -1.37 -46.12 -9.45
C THR A 6 -0.62 -45.40 -10.57
N PRO A 7 -1.29 -44.71 -11.51
CA PRO A 7 -0.59 -44.03 -12.61
C PRO A 7 0.29 -42.91 -12.05
N ARG A 8 1.58 -42.92 -12.40
CA ARG A 8 2.60 -41.93 -11.99
C ARG A 8 2.69 -40.73 -12.93
N ASP A 9 1.86 -40.69 -13.97
CA ASP A 9 1.92 -39.60 -14.93
C ASP A 9 1.10 -38.40 -14.43
N PRO A 10 1.66 -37.18 -14.50
CA PRO A 10 0.90 -35.98 -14.19
C PRO A 10 -0.31 -35.90 -15.12
N PRO A 11 -1.47 -35.40 -14.63
CA PRO A 11 -2.65 -35.29 -15.47
C PRO A 11 -2.32 -34.49 -16.73
N PRO A 12 -2.84 -34.89 -17.91
CA PRO A 12 -2.55 -34.20 -19.15
C PRO A 12 -2.90 -32.71 -19.00
N GLY A 13 -2.04 -31.84 -19.53
CA GLY A 13 -2.32 -30.40 -19.54
C GLY A 13 -3.69 -30.15 -20.16
N TYR A 14 -4.50 -29.30 -19.53
CA TYR A 14 -5.88 -29.00 -19.95
C TYR A 14 -6.03 -28.63 -21.43
N THR A 15 -4.96 -28.12 -22.05
CA THR A 15 -4.88 -27.80 -23.46
C THR A 15 -4.92 -29.03 -24.37
N ALA A 16 -4.30 -30.14 -23.97
CA ALA A 16 -4.30 -31.39 -24.71
C ALA A 16 -5.68 -32.08 -24.65
N ALA A 17 -6.30 -32.11 -23.46
CA ALA A 17 -7.65 -32.65 -23.28
C ALA A 17 -8.72 -31.83 -24.03
N ALA A 18 -8.56 -30.51 -24.14
CA ALA A 18 -9.50 -29.65 -24.88
C ALA A 18 -9.42 -29.85 -26.41
N ALA A 19 -8.25 -30.22 -26.95
CA ALA A 19 -8.05 -30.47 -28.37
C ALA A 19 -8.73 -31.80 -28.81
N GLU A 20 -8.67 -32.83 -27.97
CA GLU A 20 -9.33 -34.12 -28.23
C GLU A 20 -10.87 -34.00 -28.27
N HIS A 21 -11.43 -33.03 -27.56
CA HIS A 21 -12.89 -32.76 -27.52
C HIS A 21 -13.37 -31.68 -28.51
N GLY A 22 -12.55 -31.31 -29.52
CA GLY A 22 -13.01 -30.47 -30.63
C GLY A 22 -13.27 -29.01 -30.30
N ALA A 23 -12.71 -28.47 -29.21
CA ALA A 23 -12.80 -27.05 -28.91
C ALA A 23 -11.85 -26.25 -29.83
N GLY A 24 -12.38 -25.66 -30.91
CA GLY A 24 -11.62 -24.74 -31.76
C GLY A 24 -11.10 -23.51 -30.99
N PRO A 25 -10.18 -22.72 -31.57
CA PRO A 25 -9.64 -21.52 -30.93
C PRO A 25 -10.78 -20.58 -30.56
N ARG A 26 -10.98 -20.33 -29.25
CA ARG A 26 -11.98 -19.35 -28.82
C ARG A 26 -11.58 -17.99 -29.40
N PRO A 27 -12.52 -17.21 -29.98
CA PRO A 27 -12.21 -15.86 -30.41
C PRO A 27 -11.61 -15.11 -29.23
N SER A 28 -10.51 -14.38 -29.48
CA SER A 28 -9.87 -13.54 -28.48
C SER A 28 -10.94 -12.68 -27.82
N GLY A 29 -11.13 -12.85 -26.51
CA GLY A 29 -12.10 -12.10 -25.74
C GLY A 29 -11.88 -10.59 -25.90
N PRO A 30 -12.86 -9.76 -25.52
CA PRO A 30 -12.75 -8.31 -25.66
C PRO A 30 -11.43 -7.82 -25.09
N VAL A 31 -10.66 -7.07 -25.88
CA VAL A 31 -9.43 -6.40 -25.46
C VAL A 31 -9.78 -5.57 -24.23
N ARG A 32 -9.20 -5.91 -23.07
CA ARG A 32 -9.45 -5.18 -21.83
C ARG A 32 -9.07 -3.72 -22.07
N ARG A 33 -10.05 -2.81 -21.95
CA ARG A 33 -9.78 -1.38 -22.00
C ARG A 33 -8.82 -1.04 -20.86
N PRO A 34 -7.78 -0.24 -21.09
CA PRO A 34 -6.90 0.21 -20.01
C PRO A 34 -7.74 0.99 -18.99
N VAL A 35 -7.41 0.82 -17.71
CA VAL A 35 -8.03 1.60 -16.64
C VAL A 35 -7.67 3.06 -16.86
N LEU A 36 -8.67 3.93 -16.99
CA LEU A 36 -8.46 5.35 -17.13
C LEU A 36 -7.92 5.94 -15.81
N PRO A 37 -7.02 6.94 -15.86
CA PRO A 37 -6.54 7.58 -14.65
C PRO A 37 -7.68 8.27 -13.90
N LEU A 38 -7.57 8.30 -12.57
CA LEU A 38 -8.52 8.98 -11.70
C LEU A 38 -8.55 10.47 -12.03
N ASP A 39 -9.72 11.00 -12.37
CA ASP A 39 -9.90 12.43 -12.64
C ASP A 39 -10.44 13.16 -11.41
N LEU A 40 -9.55 13.47 -10.47
CA LEU A 40 -9.88 14.23 -9.27
C LEU A 40 -9.37 15.69 -9.36
N PRO A 41 -10.16 16.70 -8.95
CA PRO A 41 -9.74 18.10 -8.97
C PRO A 41 -8.44 18.38 -8.21
N ILE A 42 -8.27 17.75 -7.04
CA ILE A 42 -7.05 17.86 -6.23
C ILE A 42 -5.82 17.34 -6.97
N LEU A 43 -5.94 16.26 -7.73
CA LEU A 43 -4.82 15.69 -8.51
C LEU A 43 -4.44 16.60 -9.68
N LYS A 44 -5.43 17.16 -10.38
CA LYS A 44 -5.20 18.18 -11.42
C LYS A 44 -4.47 19.39 -10.85
N HIS A 45 -4.92 19.89 -9.70
CA HIS A 45 -4.30 21.04 -9.04
C HIS A 45 -2.87 20.74 -8.58
N LEU A 46 -2.64 19.59 -7.94
CA LEU A 46 -1.31 19.17 -7.50
C LEU A 46 -0.35 18.99 -8.68
N ASN A 47 -0.78 18.36 -9.78
CA ASN A 47 0.07 18.18 -10.97
C ASN A 47 0.46 19.51 -11.63
N ALA A 48 -0.35 20.57 -11.49
CA ALA A 48 -0.06 21.91 -12.00
C ALA A 48 0.90 22.73 -11.11
N LYS A 49 1.25 22.22 -9.92
CA LYS A 49 2.13 22.89 -8.95
C LYS A 49 3.40 22.08 -8.74
N ARG A 50 4.38 22.69 -8.05
CA ARG A 50 5.56 21.98 -7.58
C ARG A 50 5.20 21.17 -6.34
N VAL A 51 5.18 19.85 -6.45
CA VAL A 51 4.91 18.94 -5.32
C VAL A 51 6.20 18.25 -4.93
N ILE A 52 6.56 18.36 -3.65
CA ILE A 52 7.76 17.74 -3.10
C ILE A 52 7.36 16.60 -2.16
N LEU A 53 7.81 15.39 -2.44
CA LEU A 53 7.76 14.26 -1.52
C LEU A 53 9.03 14.27 -0.66
N ALA A 54 8.88 14.66 0.61
CA ALA A 54 9.97 14.69 1.58
C ALA A 54 10.33 13.29 2.14
N SER A 55 10.43 12.28 1.28
CA SER A 55 10.66 10.89 1.70
C SER A 55 11.55 10.14 0.71
N ALA A 56 12.52 9.39 1.24
CA ALA A 56 13.38 8.50 0.45
C ALA A 56 12.69 7.20 0.01
N SER A 57 11.47 6.91 0.50
CA SER A 57 10.81 5.62 0.30
C SER A 57 10.32 5.44 -1.15
N PRO A 58 10.81 4.43 -1.89
CA PRO A 58 10.32 4.13 -3.24
C PRO A 58 8.84 3.71 -3.25
N ARG A 59 8.35 3.08 -2.17
CA ARG A 59 6.96 2.62 -2.04
C ARG A 59 5.98 3.78 -1.99
N ARG A 60 6.30 4.84 -1.22
CA ARG A 60 5.47 6.05 -1.14
C ARG A 60 5.36 6.74 -2.50
N LYS A 61 6.48 6.83 -3.23
CA LYS A 61 6.50 7.35 -4.60
C LYS A 61 5.59 6.52 -5.52
N ALA A 62 5.73 5.20 -5.50
CA ALA A 62 4.94 4.30 -6.34
C ALA A 62 3.43 4.43 -6.08
N LEU A 63 3.02 4.50 -4.80
CA LEU A 63 1.61 4.70 -4.42
C LEU A 63 1.05 6.02 -4.98
N LEU A 64 1.79 7.13 -4.85
CA LEU A 64 1.35 8.43 -5.37
C LEU A 64 1.33 8.47 -6.90
N GLN A 65 2.28 7.80 -7.57
CA GLN A 65 2.28 7.69 -9.04
C GLN A 65 1.09 6.86 -9.55
N GLN A 66 0.72 5.79 -8.84
CA GLN A 66 -0.40 4.92 -9.20
C GLN A 66 -1.75 5.66 -9.20
N ILE A 67 -1.94 6.63 -8.30
CA ILE A 67 -3.16 7.45 -8.27
C ILE A 67 -3.17 8.60 -9.28
N GLY A 68 -2.06 8.85 -9.99
CA GLY A 68 -1.97 9.88 -11.02
C GLY A 68 -1.20 11.16 -10.65
N LEU A 69 -0.47 11.17 -9.52
CA LEU A 69 0.49 12.24 -9.25
C LEU A 69 1.78 11.96 -10.01
N THR A 70 1.96 12.67 -11.12
CA THR A 70 3.08 12.45 -12.03
C THR A 70 4.19 13.48 -11.83
N ASN A 71 3.85 14.68 -11.35
CA ASN A 71 4.78 15.77 -11.09
C ASN A 71 5.27 15.79 -9.63
N LEU A 72 6.05 14.78 -9.25
CA LEU A 72 6.59 14.62 -7.89
C LEU A 72 8.11 14.77 -7.87
N GLU A 73 8.60 15.76 -7.14
CA GLU A 73 10.01 15.93 -6.81
C GLU A 73 10.34 15.19 -5.51
N ILE A 74 11.39 14.38 -5.49
CA ILE A 74 11.77 13.62 -4.29
C ILE A 74 12.91 14.36 -3.61
N MET A 75 12.69 14.78 -2.36
CA MET A 75 13.71 15.41 -1.54
C MET A 75 13.82 14.66 -0.20
N PRO A 76 14.68 13.63 -0.11
CA PRO A 76 14.78 12.82 1.11
C PRO A 76 15.28 13.66 2.29
N SER A 77 14.73 13.42 3.48
CA SER A 77 15.25 13.99 4.71
C SER A 77 16.61 13.35 5.03
N THR A 78 17.61 14.17 5.32
CA THR A 78 18.93 13.71 5.80
C THR A 78 19.05 13.79 7.33
N LYS A 79 17.94 14.03 8.03
CA LYS A 79 17.94 14.19 9.49
C LYS A 79 17.98 12.81 10.18
N PRO A 80 18.68 12.70 11.34
CA PRO A 80 18.65 11.49 12.15
C PRO A 80 17.22 11.14 12.59
N GLU A 81 16.87 9.85 12.58
CA GLU A 81 15.53 9.34 12.96
C GLU A 81 15.47 8.87 14.42
N ASP A 82 16.57 8.97 15.16
CA ASP A 82 16.76 8.60 16.58
C ASP A 82 16.42 9.75 17.56
N LEU A 83 15.82 10.82 17.05
CA LEU A 83 15.48 12.01 17.83
C LEU A 83 14.23 11.76 18.71
N ASP A 84 14.23 12.32 19.93
CA ASP A 84 13.10 12.24 20.87
C ASP A 84 11.84 12.91 20.30
N LYS A 85 10.80 12.10 20.03
CA LYS A 85 9.54 12.57 19.43
C LYS A 85 8.80 13.60 20.30
N GLY A 86 9.09 13.69 21.60
CA GLY A 86 8.50 14.67 22.52
C GLY A 86 9.10 16.08 22.43
N ALA A 87 10.26 16.24 21.79
CA ALA A 87 11.04 17.48 21.84
C ALA A 87 10.88 18.40 20.61
N TYR A 88 10.06 18.01 19.62
CA TYR A 88 9.97 18.74 18.34
C TYR A 88 8.54 19.19 18.04
N VAL A 89 8.39 20.50 17.87
CA VAL A 89 7.22 21.10 17.22
C VAL A 89 7.53 21.22 15.73
N LEU A 90 6.62 20.75 14.87
CA LEU A 90 6.63 21.04 13.44
C LEU A 90 6.32 22.52 13.22
N ALA A 91 7.35 23.36 13.29
CA ALA A 91 7.27 24.75 12.89
C ALA A 91 7.93 24.90 11.51
N PRO A 92 7.27 25.57 10.55
CA PRO A 92 7.95 25.91 9.32
C PRO A 92 9.05 26.92 9.61
N ARG A 93 10.05 26.89 8.73
CA ARG A 93 11.14 27.85 8.76
C ARG A 93 10.58 29.27 8.57
N GLU A 94 11.27 30.25 9.13
CA GLU A 94 10.83 31.65 9.14
C GLU A 94 10.61 32.22 7.72
N ASP A 95 11.32 31.72 6.72
CA ASP A 95 11.21 32.06 5.30
C ASP A 95 9.92 31.53 4.64
N ALA A 96 9.31 30.48 5.19
CA ALA A 96 8.04 29.93 4.70
C ALA A 96 6.81 30.59 5.37
N ARG A 97 7.01 31.54 6.30
CA ARG A 97 5.92 32.20 7.03
C ARG A 97 5.16 33.24 6.21
N HIS A 98 5.68 33.68 5.07
CA HIS A 98 5.04 34.67 4.20
C HIS A 98 5.00 34.16 2.74
N PRO A 99 3.83 34.17 2.05
CA PRO A 99 2.58 34.86 2.37
C PRO A 99 1.64 34.07 3.31
N GLY A 100 2.07 32.92 3.81
CA GLY A 100 1.31 32.07 4.73
C GLY A 100 1.52 30.61 4.39
N TYR A 101 1.54 29.75 5.41
CA TYR A 101 1.57 28.30 5.25
C TYR A 101 0.37 27.71 5.99
N SER A 102 -0.16 26.61 5.47
CA SER A 102 -1.09 25.76 6.20
C SER A 102 -0.47 24.38 6.32
N ILE A 103 -0.46 23.84 7.54
CA ILE A 103 0.12 22.55 7.89
C ILE A 103 -0.98 21.73 8.54
N THR A 104 -1.08 20.48 8.14
CA THR A 104 -1.93 19.48 8.78
C THR A 104 -1.10 18.22 8.99
N SER A 105 -1.33 17.56 10.12
CA SER A 105 -0.69 16.30 10.48
C SER A 105 -1.77 15.30 10.89
N HIS A 106 -1.56 14.04 10.54
CA HIS A 106 -2.48 12.97 10.89
C HIS A 106 -1.67 11.70 11.15
N THR A 107 -2.17 10.88 12.08
CA THR A 107 -1.62 9.58 12.42
C THR A 107 -2.70 8.54 12.14
N GLU A 108 -2.34 7.50 11.38
CA GLU A 108 -3.25 6.41 11.04
C GLU A 108 -2.66 5.09 11.52
N GLU A 109 -3.45 4.30 12.24
CA GLU A 109 -3.08 2.98 12.73
C GLU A 109 -3.76 1.90 11.89
N THR A 110 -3.06 0.79 11.68
CA THR A 110 -3.61 -0.38 10.98
C THR A 110 -3.06 -1.64 11.63
N LYS A 111 -3.95 -2.57 11.96
CA LYS A 111 -3.60 -3.83 12.62
C LYS A 111 -3.46 -4.92 11.57
N VAL A 112 -2.37 -5.68 11.65
CA VAL A 112 -2.09 -6.80 10.75
C VAL A 112 -2.01 -8.06 11.58
N TYR A 113 -2.89 -9.00 11.29
CA TYR A 113 -2.97 -10.30 11.94
C TYR A 113 -2.24 -11.33 11.09
N PHE A 114 -1.40 -12.12 11.75
CA PHE A 114 -0.62 -13.19 11.14
C PHE A 114 -1.25 -14.54 11.47
N TRP A 115 -1.04 -15.50 10.59
CA TRP A 115 -1.36 -16.89 10.90
C TRP A 115 -0.53 -17.38 12.09
N GLY A 116 -1.12 -18.27 12.90
CA GLY A 116 -0.41 -18.95 13.99
C GLY A 116 0.27 -20.23 13.51
N GLU A 117 1.13 -20.80 14.37
CA GLU A 117 1.82 -22.08 14.13
C GLU A 117 0.82 -23.19 13.77
N ASP A 118 -0.26 -23.31 14.55
CA ASP A 118 -1.31 -24.32 14.36
C ASP A 118 -2.12 -24.14 13.06
N ASN A 119 -2.06 -22.96 12.43
CA ASN A 119 -2.96 -22.54 11.36
C ASN A 119 -2.22 -21.93 10.15
N GLY A 120 -1.07 -22.50 9.77
CA GLY A 120 -0.45 -22.22 8.47
C GLY A 120 0.80 -21.34 8.51
N LEU A 121 1.33 -21.03 9.71
CA LEU A 121 2.65 -20.40 9.86
C LEU A 121 3.62 -21.22 10.74
N PRO A 122 3.91 -22.48 10.38
CA PRO A 122 4.98 -23.25 11.02
C PRO A 122 6.38 -22.67 10.73
N ASP A 123 7.36 -23.06 11.54
CA ASP A 123 8.75 -22.57 11.47
C ASP A 123 9.40 -22.73 10.09
N ASP A 124 9.10 -23.81 9.36
CA ASP A 124 9.64 -24.06 8.03
C ASP A 124 9.16 -23.03 6.99
N VAL A 125 7.92 -22.54 7.11
CA VAL A 125 7.38 -21.45 6.29
C VAL A 125 8.08 -20.13 6.64
N ILE A 126 8.26 -19.84 7.93
CA ILE A 126 8.96 -18.62 8.40
C ILE A 126 10.41 -18.64 7.93
N GLU A 127 11.13 -19.74 8.11
CA GLU A 127 12.51 -19.89 7.63
C GLU A 127 12.61 -19.71 6.12
N SER A 128 11.70 -20.32 5.36
CA SER A 128 11.65 -20.20 3.92
C SER A 128 11.40 -18.76 3.50
N TYR A 129 10.53 -18.04 4.21
CA TYR A 129 10.29 -16.61 4.01
C TYR A 129 11.55 -15.78 4.29
N VAL A 130 12.21 -15.99 5.42
CA VAL A 130 13.44 -15.26 5.79
C VAL A 130 14.54 -15.46 4.73
N LYS A 131 14.66 -16.68 4.16
CA LYS A 131 15.60 -16.99 3.07
C LYS A 131 15.34 -16.16 1.81
N THR A 132 14.10 -15.72 1.55
CA THR A 132 13.79 -14.83 0.41
C THR A 132 14.38 -13.43 0.57
N ARG A 133 14.68 -13.01 1.81
CA ARG A 133 15.11 -11.65 2.18
C ARG A 133 14.13 -10.54 1.77
N GLU A 134 12.89 -10.89 1.39
CA GLU A 134 11.90 -9.93 0.94
C GLU A 134 11.58 -8.89 2.02
N GLY A 135 11.61 -9.27 3.30
CA GLY A 135 11.38 -8.38 4.44
C GLY A 135 12.60 -7.61 4.96
N ALA A 136 13.81 -7.82 4.39
CA ALA A 136 15.06 -7.37 5.02
C ALA A 136 15.22 -5.84 5.14
N ASP A 137 14.60 -5.08 4.24
CA ASP A 137 14.63 -3.61 4.19
C ASP A 137 13.31 -2.99 4.71
N LYS A 138 12.49 -3.77 5.42
CA LYS A 138 11.15 -3.38 5.85
C LYS A 138 11.03 -3.48 7.37
N ALA A 139 10.44 -2.45 7.97
CA ALA A 139 10.07 -2.49 9.38
C ALA A 139 9.11 -3.65 9.63
N GLY A 140 9.34 -4.42 10.70
CA GLY A 140 8.59 -5.64 10.99
C GLY A 140 9.05 -6.88 10.22
N GLY A 141 10.00 -6.76 9.30
CA GLY A 141 10.64 -7.92 8.66
C GLY A 141 9.76 -8.68 7.66
N TYR A 142 8.68 -8.07 7.16
CA TYR A 142 7.79 -8.68 6.16
C TYR A 142 7.36 -7.68 5.08
N ALA A 143 6.86 -8.18 3.95
CA ALA A 143 6.29 -7.40 2.87
C ALA A 143 4.83 -7.79 2.61
N VAL A 144 3.90 -6.87 2.87
CA VAL A 144 2.46 -7.08 2.57
C VAL A 144 2.19 -7.19 1.07
N GLN A 145 3.01 -6.53 0.24
CA GLN A 145 2.99 -6.65 -1.22
C GLN A 145 4.06 -7.66 -1.64
N GLY A 146 3.70 -8.93 -1.68
CA GLY A 146 4.64 -9.99 -2.03
C GLY A 146 4.32 -11.31 -1.35
N ILE A 147 5.34 -12.14 -1.17
CA ILE A 147 5.22 -13.47 -0.54
C ILE A 147 4.72 -13.32 0.90
N GLY A 148 5.18 -12.28 1.61
CA GLY A 148 4.79 -12.02 3.00
C GLY A 148 3.28 -11.84 3.18
N GLY A 149 2.66 -11.02 2.32
CA GLY A 149 1.21 -10.82 2.35
C GLY A 149 0.39 -12.05 1.92
N MET A 150 0.97 -12.92 1.10
CA MET A 150 0.28 -14.13 0.62
C MET A 150 0.37 -15.30 1.59
N LEU A 151 1.48 -15.44 2.31
CA LEU A 151 1.74 -16.60 3.17
C LEU A 151 1.63 -16.30 4.66
N LEU A 152 2.00 -15.09 5.09
CA LEU A 152 2.13 -14.78 6.52
C LEU A 152 0.90 -14.05 7.08
N VAL A 153 0.29 -13.17 6.28
CA VAL A 153 -0.81 -12.31 6.71
C VAL A 153 -2.15 -13.04 6.60
N GLN A 154 -2.86 -13.11 7.72
CA GLN A 154 -4.22 -13.64 7.82
C GLN A 154 -5.27 -12.57 7.50
N MET A 155 -5.12 -11.41 8.12
CA MET A 155 -6.14 -10.35 8.08
C MET A 155 -5.48 -8.99 8.28
N ILE A 156 -6.08 -7.95 7.70
CA ILE A 156 -5.70 -6.56 7.94
C ILE A 156 -6.96 -5.80 8.35
N GLU A 157 -6.90 -5.17 9.52
CA GLU A 157 -7.92 -4.24 10.00
C GLU A 157 -7.39 -2.81 9.84
N GLY A 158 -7.88 -2.13 8.80
CA GLY A 158 -7.49 -0.78 8.43
C GLY A 158 -7.07 -0.66 6.97
N SER A 159 -6.19 0.30 6.67
CA SER A 159 -5.77 0.63 5.31
C SER A 159 -4.54 -0.16 4.89
N VAL A 160 -4.64 -0.93 3.80
CA VAL A 160 -3.49 -1.68 3.25
C VAL A 160 -2.40 -0.72 2.75
N ASP A 161 -2.77 0.42 2.17
CA ASP A 161 -1.83 1.45 1.73
C ASP A 161 -1.06 2.08 2.90
N ASN A 162 -1.67 2.19 4.09
CA ASN A 162 -0.97 2.53 5.32
C ASN A 162 0.11 1.49 5.66
N VAL A 163 -0.20 0.18 5.58
CA VAL A 163 0.78 -0.91 5.79
C VAL A 163 1.92 -0.87 4.76
N VAL A 164 1.62 -0.57 3.50
CA VAL A 164 2.64 -0.42 2.44
C VAL A 164 3.56 0.78 2.73
N GLY A 165 3.02 1.83 3.33
CA GLY A 165 3.77 2.91 3.94
C GLY A 165 3.26 4.33 3.68
N LEU A 166 2.07 4.50 3.09
CA LEU A 166 1.41 5.80 2.97
C LEU A 166 -0.12 5.65 2.85
N PRO A 167 -0.92 6.20 3.79
CA PRO A 167 -2.37 6.22 3.66
C PRO A 167 -2.79 7.24 2.59
N VAL A 168 -2.92 6.78 1.35
CA VAL A 168 -3.12 7.62 0.16
C VAL A 168 -4.44 8.37 0.26
N ARG A 169 -5.50 7.69 0.69
CA ARG A 169 -6.83 8.31 0.83
C ARG A 169 -6.79 9.47 1.82
N ARG A 170 -6.19 9.26 3.00
CA ARG A 170 -6.14 10.28 4.05
C ARG A 170 -5.16 11.40 3.69
N CYS A 171 -4.03 11.07 3.06
CA CYS A 171 -3.09 12.05 2.50
C CYS A 171 -3.76 12.98 1.47
N LEU A 172 -4.54 12.46 0.52
CA LEU A 172 -5.28 13.28 -0.45
C LEU A 172 -6.34 14.15 0.21
N SER A 173 -7.08 13.61 1.18
CA SER A 173 -8.08 14.37 1.94
C SER A 173 -7.45 15.55 2.70
N MET A 174 -6.29 15.33 3.32
CA MET A 174 -5.52 16.40 3.97
C MET A 174 -5.02 17.45 2.99
N ALA A 175 -4.52 17.01 1.81
CA ALA A 175 -4.10 17.94 0.76
C ALA A 175 -5.28 18.79 0.25
N GLU A 176 -6.46 18.21 0.09
CA GLU A 176 -7.68 18.93 -0.28
C GLU A 176 -8.05 19.98 0.77
N LYS A 177 -8.01 19.63 2.06
CA LYS A 177 -8.28 20.55 3.16
C LYS A 177 -7.33 21.75 3.15
N VAL A 178 -6.02 21.50 3.10
CA VAL A 178 -4.99 22.55 3.10
C VAL A 178 -5.05 23.46 1.87
N ILE A 179 -5.41 22.91 0.71
CA ILE A 179 -5.38 23.67 -0.55
C ILE A 179 -6.68 24.44 -0.78
N PHE A 180 -7.84 23.82 -0.51
CA PHE A 180 -9.14 24.38 -0.90
C PHE A 180 -10.03 24.81 0.27
N ARG A 181 -9.81 24.31 1.48
CA ARG A 181 -10.69 24.52 2.64
C ARG A 181 -9.91 25.08 3.83
N GLN A 182 -9.17 26.16 3.59
CA GLN A 182 -8.33 26.79 4.62
C GLN A 182 -9.15 27.39 5.77
N ASP A 183 -10.44 27.65 5.56
CA ASP A 183 -11.35 28.32 6.50
C ASP A 183 -12.48 27.42 7.03
N GLU A 184 -12.48 26.11 6.72
CA GLU A 184 -13.44 25.17 7.34
C GLU A 184 -12.86 24.64 8.65
N ASP A 185 -13.28 25.24 9.77
CA ASP A 185 -12.97 24.76 11.12
C ASP A 185 -13.45 23.29 11.30
N GLU A 186 -12.67 22.51 12.03
CA GLU A 186 -12.94 21.10 12.33
C GLU A 186 -14.36 20.91 12.87
N PHE A 187 -15.24 20.27 12.09
CA PHE A 187 -16.30 19.48 12.69
C PHE A 187 -15.64 18.27 13.32
N ASP A 188 -15.45 18.38 14.63
CA ASP A 188 -15.27 17.30 15.60
C ASP A 188 -15.90 16.00 15.08
N GLU A 189 -15.08 15.06 14.60
CA GLU A 189 -15.49 13.65 14.54
C GLU A 189 -15.57 13.22 16.01
N GLY A 190 -16.71 13.56 16.61
CA GLY A 190 -17.05 13.25 17.97
C GLY A 190 -16.74 11.79 18.23
N ASN A 191 -15.82 11.59 19.16
CA ASN A 191 -15.58 10.33 19.83
C ASN A 191 -16.88 9.93 20.57
N SER A 192 -17.82 9.31 19.85
CA SER A 192 -18.93 8.61 20.47
C SER A 192 -18.53 7.15 20.69
N ASP A 193 -17.56 6.95 21.57
CA ASP A 193 -17.40 5.70 22.31
C ASP A 193 -17.22 6.10 23.79
N GLU A 194 -18.34 6.53 24.39
CA GLU A 194 -18.54 6.41 25.84
C GLU A 194 -19.01 4.98 26.13
N GLU A 195 -18.44 4.42 27.20
CA GLU A 195 -18.67 3.09 27.77
C GLU A 195 -20.14 2.68 27.91
N VAL A 196 -20.42 1.39 27.68
CA VAL A 196 -21.24 0.56 28.60
C VAL A 196 -20.71 -0.87 28.63
#